data_AF-A6DNE9-F1
#
_entry.id   AF-A6DNE9-F1
#
_cell.length_a   1.000
_cell.length_b   1.000
_cell.length_c   1.000
_cell.angle_alpha   90.00
_cell.angle_beta   90.00
_cell.angle_gamma   90.00
#
_symmetry.space_group_name_H-M   'P 1'
#
loop_
_entity.id
_entity.type
_entity.pdbx_description
1 polymer ?
#
loop_
_entity_poly.entity_id
_entity_poly.type
_entity_poly.pdbx_seq_one_letter_code
_entity_poly.pdbx_strand_id
1 'polypeptide(L)'
;MQSTQETWKKGYEVMPSNIQLPAISFRQAPDSELKTSSSKLDALFPDDPQKAERSYRKTIRSISEVKEFAEQSLLALGFSDLSVAEQLQDLAAQLIKRFKLNYLHCRMDLVYTDSCRKFHIDNLYTRSITTLIGPGTEYKLMSKSNEVLQVKTGETILLKGLKHRGRSSKIVHKSPKISHLNTYRLVFVMDY
;
A
#
# COMPACT_ATOMS: atom_id res chain seq x y z
N MET A 1 1.65 -15.11 18.75
CA MET A 1 1.26 -13.78 18.22
C MET A 1 1.22 -12.81 19.38
N GLN A 2 2.00 -11.72 19.37
CA GLN A 2 1.83 -10.65 20.39
C GLN A 2 0.44 -10.03 20.23
N SER A 3 -0.24 -9.69 21.32
CA SER A 3 -1.60 -9.16 21.22
C SER A 3 -1.61 -7.82 20.46
N THR A 4 -2.63 -7.58 19.63
CA THR A 4 -2.79 -6.35 18.84
C THR A 4 -2.75 -5.09 19.72
N GLN A 5 -3.18 -5.19 20.98
CA GLN A 5 -3.09 -4.10 21.94
C GLN A 5 -1.64 -3.79 22.37
N GLU A 6 -0.77 -4.78 22.51
CA GLU A 6 0.63 -4.57 22.88
C GLU A 6 1.44 -3.92 21.77
N THR A 7 1.23 -4.35 20.52
CA THR A 7 1.87 -3.73 19.35
C THR A 7 1.35 -2.31 19.16
N TRP A 8 0.04 -2.06 19.31
CA TRP A 8 -0.52 -0.73 19.20
C TRP A 8 0.04 0.24 20.25
N LYS A 9 0.31 -0.23 21.47
CA LYS A 9 1.02 0.55 22.51
C LYS A 9 2.43 0.95 22.07
N LYS A 10 3.09 0.16 21.23
CA LYS A 10 4.41 0.46 20.63
C LYS A 10 4.32 1.35 19.38
N GLY A 11 3.12 1.50 18.81
CA GLY A 11 2.83 2.44 17.73
C GLY A 11 2.57 1.82 16.37
N TYR A 12 2.39 0.51 16.29
CA TYR A 12 2.02 -0.18 15.06
C TYR A 12 1.06 -1.32 15.31
N GLU A 13 0.37 -1.76 14.27
CA GLU A 13 -0.38 -3.01 14.26
C GLU A 13 -0.28 -3.59 12.85
N VAL A 14 0.01 -4.89 12.74
CA VAL A 14 -0.10 -5.61 11.47
C VAL A 14 -1.42 -6.34 11.49
N MET A 15 -2.33 -5.93 10.63
CA MET A 15 -3.64 -6.54 10.48
C MET A 15 -3.49 -7.73 9.51
N PRO A 16 -3.86 -8.96 9.93
CA PRO A 16 -3.72 -10.14 9.09
C PRO A 16 -4.57 -10.02 7.82
N SER A 17 -4.10 -10.66 6.75
CA SER A 17 -4.78 -10.63 5.45
C SER A 17 -6.07 -11.43 5.47
N ASN A 18 -7.20 -10.76 5.25
CA ASN A 18 -8.36 -11.34 4.56
C ASN A 18 -8.41 -10.83 3.10
N ILE A 19 -7.30 -10.25 2.61
CA ILE A 19 -7.26 -9.59 1.31
C ILE A 19 -6.93 -10.63 0.24
N GLN A 20 -7.89 -10.94 -0.62
CA GLN A 20 -7.66 -11.71 -1.84
C GLN A 20 -7.00 -10.77 -2.86
N LEU A 21 -5.71 -11.01 -3.10
CA LEU A 21 -4.91 -10.21 -4.02
C LEU A 21 -5.48 -10.30 -5.43
N PRO A 22 -5.52 -9.20 -6.20
CA PRO A 22 -5.99 -9.25 -7.56
C PRO A 22 -5.11 -10.21 -8.36
N ALA A 23 -5.73 -11.09 -9.13
CA ALA A 23 -5.00 -11.81 -10.17
C ALA A 23 -4.38 -10.76 -11.10
N ILE A 24 -3.10 -10.91 -11.44
CA ILE A 24 -2.46 -10.01 -12.40
C ILE A 24 -3.00 -10.36 -13.79
N SER A 25 -4.19 -9.85 -14.10
CA SER A 25 -4.76 -9.79 -15.45
C SER A 25 -4.86 -8.32 -15.84
N PHE A 26 -3.99 -7.89 -16.74
CA PHE A 26 -4.16 -6.61 -17.43
C PHE A 26 -5.15 -6.79 -18.58
N ARG A 27 -5.88 -5.75 -18.97
CA ARG A 27 -6.64 -5.80 -20.24
C ARG A 27 -5.66 -6.14 -21.36
N GLN A 28 -5.87 -7.24 -22.08
CA GLN A 28 -5.12 -7.51 -23.30
C GLN A 28 -5.34 -6.34 -24.26
N ALA A 29 -4.25 -5.76 -24.77
CA ALA A 29 -4.32 -4.91 -25.96
C ALA A 29 -4.91 -5.76 -27.11
N PRO A 30 -5.67 -5.16 -28.05
CA PRO A 30 -6.21 -5.88 -29.19
C PRO A 30 -5.08 -6.63 -29.94
N ASP A 31 -5.35 -7.89 -30.29
CA ASP A 31 -4.41 -8.95 -30.71
C ASP A 31 -3.55 -8.70 -31.98
N SER A 32 -3.40 -7.47 -32.46
CA SER A 32 -2.69 -7.21 -33.73
C SER A 32 -1.16 -7.16 -33.64
N GLU A 33 -0.54 -7.24 -32.47
CA GLU A 33 0.93 -7.15 -32.34
C GLU A 33 1.50 -8.12 -31.30
N LEU A 34 1.65 -9.40 -31.67
CA LEU A 34 2.41 -10.37 -30.88
C LEU A 34 3.39 -11.13 -31.76
N LYS A 35 4.64 -10.68 -31.76
CA LYS A 35 5.79 -11.56 -32.02
C LYS A 35 6.90 -11.30 -31.01
N THR A 36 7.40 -12.43 -30.50
CA THR A 36 8.68 -12.68 -29.84
C THR A 36 8.73 -12.75 -28.32
N SER A 37 9.47 -13.76 -27.89
CA SER A 37 9.72 -14.25 -26.55
C SER A 37 10.83 -13.45 -25.85
N SER A 38 10.41 -12.54 -24.99
CA SER A 38 10.99 -12.23 -23.68
C SER A 38 9.81 -11.87 -22.79
N SER A 39 9.94 -12.00 -21.48
CA SER A 39 8.82 -12.10 -20.53
C SER A 39 7.63 -11.17 -20.83
N LYS A 40 6.39 -11.65 -20.65
CA LYS A 40 5.17 -10.83 -20.75
C LYS A 40 5.23 -9.50 -19.95
N LEU A 41 6.18 -9.37 -19.01
CA LEU A 41 6.48 -8.16 -18.25
C LEU A 41 7.35 -7.15 -19.03
N ASP A 42 8.32 -7.60 -19.83
CA ASP A 42 9.16 -6.73 -20.66
C ASP A 42 8.38 -6.15 -21.84
N ALA A 43 7.44 -6.92 -22.39
CA ALA A 43 6.55 -6.48 -23.46
C ALA A 43 5.45 -5.51 -22.99
N LEU A 44 5.18 -5.44 -21.68
CA LEU A 44 4.17 -4.53 -21.13
C LEU A 44 4.68 -3.08 -21.05
N PHE A 45 6.00 -2.86 -21.01
CA PHE A 45 6.64 -1.54 -21.01
C PHE A 45 8.05 -1.61 -21.63
N PRO A 46 8.16 -1.71 -22.96
CA PRO A 46 9.44 -1.88 -23.63
C PRO A 46 10.21 -0.57 -23.59
N ASP A 47 11.39 -0.57 -22.95
CA ASP A 47 12.43 0.46 -23.06
C ASP A 47 12.01 1.95 -23.01
N ASP A 48 10.95 2.29 -22.26
CA ASP A 48 10.38 3.65 -22.24
C ASP A 48 10.90 4.48 -21.04
N PRO A 49 11.37 5.72 -21.27
CA PRO A 49 11.56 6.77 -20.24
C PRO A 49 10.38 6.97 -19.26
N GLN A 50 9.21 6.39 -19.53
CA GLN A 50 7.98 6.36 -18.73
C GLN A 50 7.86 5.22 -17.70
N LYS A 51 8.94 4.90 -16.96
CA LYS A 51 8.83 4.38 -15.57
C LYS A 51 8.29 5.46 -14.61
N ALA A 52 7.22 6.16 -15.02
CA ALA A 52 6.65 7.25 -14.26
C ALA A 52 5.82 6.67 -13.10
N GLU A 53 6.23 6.96 -11.87
CA GLU A 53 5.42 6.67 -10.69
C GLU A 53 4.02 7.27 -10.89
N ARG A 54 2.97 6.47 -10.71
CA ARG A 54 1.57 6.94 -10.81
C ARG A 54 0.98 7.00 -9.41
N SER A 55 0.44 8.14 -9.02
CA SER A 55 -0.16 8.37 -7.70
C SER A 55 -1.55 8.97 -7.86
N TYR A 56 -2.58 8.19 -7.51
CA TYR A 56 -3.96 8.67 -7.43
C TYR A 56 -4.29 9.00 -5.98
N ARG A 57 -4.99 10.12 -5.73
CA ARG A 57 -5.30 10.58 -4.38
C ARG A 57 -6.72 11.11 -4.32
N LYS A 58 -7.44 10.80 -3.24
CA LYS A 58 -8.79 11.34 -2.99
C LYS A 58 -9.02 11.52 -1.50
N THR A 59 -9.62 12.64 -1.12
CA THR A 59 -10.20 12.80 0.22
C THR A 59 -11.61 12.25 0.18
N ILE A 60 -11.86 11.24 1.01
CA ILE A 60 -13.07 10.44 1.01
C ILE A 60 -13.87 10.72 2.27
N ARG A 61 -15.19 10.89 2.13
CA ARG A 61 -16.11 11.20 3.25
C ARG A 61 -17.13 10.10 3.53
N SER A 62 -17.23 9.10 2.66
CA SER A 62 -18.11 7.94 2.81
C SER A 62 -17.38 6.64 2.50
N ILE A 63 -17.85 5.53 3.05
CA ILE A 63 -17.24 4.21 2.85
C ILE A 63 -17.40 3.75 1.38
N SER A 64 -18.51 4.09 0.72
CA SER A 64 -18.76 3.76 -0.69
C SER A 64 -17.72 4.37 -1.63
N GLU A 65 -17.33 5.61 -1.39
CA GLU A 65 -16.30 6.32 -2.17
C GLU A 65 -14.93 5.63 -2.16
N VAL A 66 -14.60 4.82 -1.14
CA VAL A 66 -13.34 4.07 -1.06
C VAL A 66 -13.27 2.99 -2.14
N LYS A 67 -14.36 2.23 -2.30
CA LYS A 67 -14.46 1.18 -3.31
C LYS A 67 -14.35 1.80 -4.71
N GLU A 68 -15.15 2.83 -4.98
CA GLU A 68 -15.13 3.55 -6.26
C GLU A 68 -13.74 4.10 -6.59
N PHE A 69 -13.07 4.71 -5.60
CA PHE A 69 -11.71 5.22 -5.77
C PHE A 69 -10.71 4.10 -6.10
N ALA A 70 -10.79 2.97 -5.39
CA ALA A 70 -9.91 1.83 -5.63
C ALA A 70 -10.14 1.23 -7.03
N GLU A 71 -11.40 0.99 -7.43
CA GLU A 71 -11.77 0.49 -8.75
C GLU A 71 -11.28 1.41 -9.87
N GLN A 72 -11.54 2.71 -9.76
CA GLN A 72 -11.11 3.71 -10.74
C GLN A 72 -9.58 3.78 -10.86
N SER A 73 -8.87 3.74 -9.74
CA SER A 73 -7.40 3.76 -9.73
C SER A 73 -6.82 2.50 -10.37
N LEU A 74 -7.38 1.32 -10.07
CA LEU A 74 -6.96 0.04 -10.66
C LEU A 74 -7.22 0.00 -12.17
N LEU A 75 -8.40 0.44 -12.61
CA LEU A 75 -8.74 0.55 -14.03
C LEU A 75 -7.80 1.50 -14.78
N ALA A 76 -7.49 2.66 -14.19
CA ALA A 76 -6.56 3.63 -14.76
C ALA A 76 -5.10 3.13 -14.82
N LEU A 77 -4.78 2.09 -14.04
CA LEU A 77 -3.52 1.37 -14.07
C LEU A 77 -3.55 0.14 -14.99
N GLY A 78 -4.69 -0.16 -15.63
CA GLY A 78 -4.85 -1.24 -16.60
C GLY A 78 -5.25 -2.60 -16.00
N PHE A 79 -5.53 -2.68 -14.69
CA PHE A 79 -5.99 -3.91 -14.05
C PHE A 79 -7.44 -4.20 -14.44
N SER A 80 -7.74 -5.47 -14.74
CA SER A 80 -9.11 -5.93 -14.98
C SER A 80 -9.75 -6.58 -13.74
N ASP A 81 -8.94 -7.14 -12.85
CA ASP A 81 -9.40 -7.64 -11.55
C ASP A 81 -9.46 -6.47 -10.54
N LEU A 82 -10.69 -6.16 -10.11
CA LEU A 82 -10.99 -5.09 -9.16
C LEU A 82 -11.48 -5.62 -7.80
N SER A 83 -11.48 -6.94 -7.60
CA SER A 83 -12.07 -7.61 -6.43
C SER A 83 -11.51 -7.12 -5.10
N VAL A 84 -10.26 -6.65 -5.08
CA VAL A 84 -9.59 -6.10 -3.90
C VAL A 84 -10.26 -4.82 -3.36
N ALA A 85 -11.01 -4.09 -4.19
CA ALA A 85 -11.64 -2.83 -3.81
C ALA A 85 -12.65 -2.96 -2.66
N GLU A 86 -13.38 -4.08 -2.59
CA GLU A 86 -14.33 -4.36 -1.51
C GLU A 86 -13.61 -4.56 -0.17
N GLN A 87 -12.50 -5.26 -0.18
CA GLN A 87 -11.72 -5.50 1.04
C GLN A 87 -11.03 -4.22 1.53
N LEU A 88 -10.60 -3.34 0.61
CA LEU A 88 -10.08 -2.02 0.96
C LEU A 88 -11.17 -1.12 1.59
N GLN A 89 -12.42 -1.24 1.11
CA GLN A 89 -13.57 -0.59 1.70
C GLN A 89 -13.84 -1.11 3.13
N ASP A 90 -13.82 -2.43 3.35
CA ASP A 90 -13.99 -3.02 4.68
C ASP A 90 -12.91 -2.58 5.67
N LEU A 91 -11.66 -2.50 5.20
CA LEU A 91 -10.55 -1.97 5.98
C LEU A 91 -10.78 -0.50 6.34
N ALA A 92 -11.21 0.33 5.39
CA ALA A 92 -11.54 1.73 5.65
C ALA A 92 -12.67 1.87 6.67
N ALA A 93 -13.72 1.05 6.59
CA ALA A 93 -14.81 1.03 7.56
C ALA A 93 -14.32 0.72 8.97
N GLN A 94 -13.40 -0.25 9.12
CA GLN A 94 -12.77 -0.55 10.41
C GLN A 94 -11.96 0.64 10.95
N LEU A 95 -11.19 1.33 10.11
CA LEU A 95 -10.40 2.50 10.51
C LEU A 95 -11.28 3.69 10.89
N ILE A 96 -12.30 4.00 10.09
CA ILE A 96 -13.28 5.07 10.37
C ILE A 96 -13.95 4.83 11.72
N LYS A 97 -14.43 3.60 11.96
CA LYS A 97 -15.06 3.21 13.23
C LYS A 97 -14.07 3.32 14.40
N ARG A 98 -12.86 2.78 14.24
CA ARG A 98 -11.83 2.74 15.29
C ARG A 98 -11.42 4.14 15.74
N PHE A 99 -11.32 5.07 14.80
CA PHE A 99 -10.78 6.40 15.05
C PHE A 99 -11.84 7.51 15.05
N LYS A 100 -13.12 7.15 14.86
CA LYS A 100 -14.26 8.08 14.83
C LYS A 100 -14.03 9.21 13.83
N LEU A 101 -13.69 8.84 12.60
CA LEU A 101 -13.30 9.77 11.53
C LEU A 101 -14.51 10.23 10.72
N ASN A 102 -14.46 11.47 10.26
CA ASN A 102 -15.43 12.02 9.30
C ASN A 102 -14.88 12.05 7.86
N TYR A 103 -13.59 11.75 7.69
CA TYR A 103 -12.93 11.66 6.39
C TYR A 103 -11.66 10.80 6.47
N LEU A 104 -11.19 10.34 5.32
CA LEU A 104 -9.89 9.70 5.12
C LEU A 104 -9.22 10.27 3.87
N HIS A 105 -7.90 10.35 3.86
CA HIS A 105 -7.15 10.60 2.63
C HIS A 105 -6.65 9.27 2.08
N CYS A 106 -7.21 8.84 0.95
CA CYS A 106 -6.83 7.61 0.28
C CYS A 106 -5.86 7.88 -0.85
N ARG A 107 -4.94 6.94 -1.08
CA ARG A 107 -3.96 7.00 -2.15
C ARG A 107 -3.68 5.63 -2.74
N MET A 108 -3.54 5.56 -4.06
CA MET A 108 -3.07 4.39 -4.80
C MET A 108 -1.78 4.78 -5.53
N ASP A 109 -0.67 4.15 -5.18
CA ASP A 109 0.64 4.40 -5.79
C ASP A 109 1.13 3.16 -6.55
N LEU A 110 1.52 3.34 -7.81
CA LEU A 110 2.36 2.41 -8.57
C LEU A 110 3.77 2.99 -8.61
N VAL A 111 4.70 2.38 -7.89
CA VAL A 111 6.09 2.86 -7.74
C VAL A 111 7.10 1.86 -8.24
N TYR A 112 8.14 2.38 -8.90
CA TYR A 112 9.28 1.61 -9.43
C TYR A 112 10.58 1.93 -8.70
N THR A 113 10.57 2.95 -7.83
CA THR A 113 11.76 3.43 -7.13
C THR A 113 11.59 3.39 -5.62
N ASP A 114 12.71 3.60 -4.92
CA ASP A 114 12.74 3.66 -3.47
C ASP A 114 12.28 5.05 -2.97
N SER A 115 11.02 5.43 -3.18
CA SER A 115 10.54 6.81 -2.91
C SER A 115 10.67 7.22 -1.43
N CYS A 116 10.80 6.26 -0.50
CA CYS A 116 11.09 6.52 0.91
C CYS A 116 12.20 5.60 1.45
N ARG A 117 13.46 6.04 1.31
CA ARG A 117 14.66 5.22 1.60
C ARG A 117 15.06 5.17 3.07
N LYS A 118 14.69 6.18 3.85
CA LYS A 118 15.12 6.34 5.25
C LYS A 118 13.99 5.92 6.19
N PHE A 119 14.37 5.23 7.26
CA PHE A 119 13.44 4.93 8.35
C PHE A 119 12.94 6.23 8.98
N HIS A 120 11.62 6.39 9.05
CA HIS A 120 10.99 7.61 9.56
C HIS A 120 9.63 7.31 10.23
N ILE A 121 9.12 8.33 10.91
CA ILE A 121 7.75 8.41 11.43
C ILE A 121 7.06 9.53 10.66
N ASP A 122 5.89 9.26 10.11
CA ASP A 122 5.16 10.30 9.37
C ASP A 122 4.61 11.40 10.29
N ASN A 123 4.51 12.63 9.77
CA ASN A 123 3.95 13.78 10.49
C ASN A 123 2.42 13.91 10.33
N LEU A 124 1.71 12.85 10.72
CA LEU A 124 0.25 12.67 10.62
C LEU A 124 -0.29 11.96 11.88
N TYR A 125 -1.60 11.70 11.99
CA TYR A 125 -2.13 10.97 13.14
C TYR A 125 -1.94 9.47 12.96
N THR A 126 -2.47 8.88 11.89
CA THR A 126 -2.13 7.49 11.54
C THR A 126 -2.12 7.24 10.04
N ARG A 127 -1.33 6.24 9.64
CA ARG A 127 -1.25 5.75 8.27
C ARG A 127 -1.47 4.26 8.25
N SER A 128 -2.38 3.78 7.41
CA SER A 128 -2.42 2.37 7.01
C SER A 128 -1.77 2.19 5.65
N ILE A 129 -0.95 1.16 5.51
CA ILE A 129 -0.29 0.80 4.25
C ILE A 129 -0.57 -0.65 3.92
N THR A 130 -1.16 -0.89 2.76
CA THR A 130 -1.39 -2.23 2.19
C THR A 130 -0.61 -2.32 0.88
N THR A 131 0.37 -3.22 0.81
CA THR A 131 1.06 -3.49 -0.46
C THR A 131 0.31 -4.60 -1.19
N LEU A 132 -0.30 -4.27 -2.33
CA LEU A 132 -1.11 -5.17 -3.14
C LEU A 132 -0.26 -6.02 -4.08
N ILE A 133 0.82 -5.43 -4.63
CA ILE A 133 1.78 -6.10 -5.50
C ILE A 133 3.19 -5.68 -5.09
N GLY A 134 4.14 -6.61 -5.14
CA GLY A 134 5.53 -6.36 -4.77
C GLY A 134 5.80 -6.46 -3.27
N PRO A 135 7.04 -6.18 -2.83
CA PRO A 135 7.46 -6.34 -1.43
C PRO A 135 6.77 -5.34 -0.51
N GLY A 136 6.36 -5.78 0.68
CA GLY A 136 5.67 -4.93 1.64
C GLY A 136 6.58 -3.91 2.32
N THR A 137 5.95 -2.99 3.05
CA THR A 137 6.65 -1.96 3.84
C THR A 137 7.59 -2.60 4.87
N GLU A 138 8.79 -2.05 4.99
CA GLU A 138 9.75 -2.43 6.03
C GLU A 138 9.58 -1.56 7.27
N TYR A 139 9.73 -2.15 8.44
CA TYR A 139 9.58 -1.46 9.72
C TYR A 139 10.51 -2.03 10.80
N LYS A 140 10.84 -1.20 11.79
CA LYS A 140 11.57 -1.65 12.99
C LYS A 140 11.23 -0.83 14.22
N LEU A 141 11.37 -1.44 15.39
CA LEU A 141 11.26 -0.75 16.67
C LEU A 141 12.54 0.05 16.94
N MET A 142 12.40 1.32 17.31
CA MET A 142 13.57 2.18 17.61
C MET A 142 14.43 1.65 18.77
N SER A 143 13.84 0.88 19.68
CA SER A 143 14.51 0.39 20.90
C SER A 143 15.08 -1.03 20.80
N LYS A 144 14.83 -1.74 19.69
CA LYS A 144 15.40 -3.09 19.48
C LYS A 144 16.57 -2.98 18.51
N SER A 145 17.42 -4.01 18.50
CA SER A 145 18.54 -4.17 17.56
C SER A 145 18.08 -3.96 16.10
N ASN A 146 19.04 -3.84 15.19
CA ASN A 146 18.85 -3.56 13.75
C ASN A 146 17.98 -4.57 12.96
N GLU A 147 17.18 -5.40 13.63
CA GLU A 147 16.17 -6.26 13.03
C GLU A 147 15.14 -5.40 12.28
N VAL A 148 15.15 -5.55 10.96
CA VAL A 148 14.17 -4.98 10.05
C VAL A 148 13.18 -6.07 9.71
N LEU A 149 11.91 -5.80 9.99
CA LEU A 149 10.80 -6.68 9.61
C LEU A 149 10.15 -6.14 8.34
N GLN A 150 9.58 -7.02 7.54
CA GLN A 150 8.82 -6.67 6.35
C GLN A 150 7.39 -7.20 6.46
N VAL A 151 6.43 -6.33 6.16
CA VAL A 151 5.01 -6.71 6.06
C VAL A 151 4.83 -7.61 4.84
N LYS A 152 3.98 -8.65 4.92
CA LYS A 152 3.71 -9.48 3.75
C LYS A 152 2.83 -8.72 2.76
N THR A 153 2.97 -9.02 1.47
CA THR A 153 2.02 -8.54 0.45
C THR A 153 0.61 -8.99 0.81
N GLY A 154 -0.37 -8.08 0.70
CA GLY A 154 -1.75 -8.29 1.13
C GLY A 154 -2.03 -8.04 2.62
N GLU A 155 -1.01 -8.00 3.48
CA GLU A 155 -1.19 -7.54 4.86
C GLU A 155 -1.18 -6.02 4.93
N THR A 156 -1.86 -5.49 5.96
CA THR A 156 -1.91 -4.05 6.21
C THR A 156 -1.14 -3.73 7.48
N ILE A 157 -0.21 -2.78 7.39
CA ILE A 157 0.40 -2.17 8.57
C ILE A 157 -0.27 -0.84 8.89
N LEU A 158 -0.76 -0.70 10.12
CA LEU A 158 -1.28 0.54 10.67
C LEU A 158 -0.21 1.16 11.58
N LEU A 159 0.13 2.42 11.35
CA LEU A 159 1.23 3.13 12.00
C LEU A 159 0.72 4.39 12.70
N LYS A 160 1.18 4.64 13.93
CA LYS A 160 1.01 5.94 14.59
C LYS A 160 2.04 6.92 14.03
N GLY A 161 1.56 8.08 13.58
CA GLY A 161 2.42 9.20 13.23
C GLY A 161 2.74 10.09 14.44
N LEU A 162 3.53 11.13 14.20
CA LEU A 162 3.98 12.08 15.22
C LEU A 162 2.83 12.88 15.87
N LYS A 163 1.72 13.09 15.14
CA LYS A 163 0.55 13.83 15.66
C LYS A 163 -0.40 12.96 16.46
N HIS A 164 -0.19 11.64 16.51
CA HIS A 164 -1.07 10.73 17.24
C HIS A 164 -1.15 11.10 18.72
N ARG A 165 -2.37 11.25 19.25
CA ARG A 165 -2.56 11.62 20.66
C ARG A 165 -2.14 10.48 21.58
N GLY A 166 -1.43 10.81 22.65
CA GLY A 166 -0.97 9.84 23.66
C GLY A 166 0.52 9.53 23.54
N ARG A 167 0.88 8.26 23.65
CA ARG A 167 2.30 7.84 23.71
C ARG A 167 2.97 7.99 22.33
N SER A 168 4.19 8.52 22.34
CA SER A 168 5.04 8.63 21.15
C SER A 168 5.24 7.27 20.48
N SER A 169 5.12 7.28 19.15
CA SER A 169 5.34 6.11 18.31
C SER A 169 6.80 5.65 18.45
N LYS A 170 7.00 4.36 18.70
CA LYS A 170 8.33 3.73 18.82
C LYS A 170 8.71 2.94 17.57
N ILE A 171 7.93 3.07 16.51
CA ILE A 171 8.12 2.37 15.26
C ILE A 171 8.58 3.35 14.18
N VAL A 172 9.54 2.92 13.36
CA VAL A 172 9.92 3.62 12.14
C VAL A 172 9.70 2.69 10.95
N HIS A 173 9.38 3.26 9.80
CA HIS A 173 9.13 2.50 8.58
C HIS A 173 9.82 3.12 7.38
N LYS A 174 9.96 2.34 6.31
CA LYS A 174 10.49 2.78 5.02
C LYS A 174 9.94 1.91 3.88
N SER A 175 10.08 2.38 2.64
CA SER A 175 9.89 1.52 1.48
C SER A 175 11.05 0.51 1.39
N PRO A 176 10.78 -0.74 0.97
CA PRO A 176 11.84 -1.69 0.63
C PRO A 176 12.66 -1.16 -0.55
N LYS A 177 13.91 -1.60 -0.64
CA LYS A 177 14.79 -1.25 -1.76
C LYS A 177 14.42 -2.12 -2.95
N ILE A 178 13.78 -1.55 -3.96
CA ILE A 178 13.30 -2.25 -5.17
C ILE A 178 13.90 -1.71 -6.46
N SER A 179 14.58 -0.56 -6.42
CA SER A 179 15.10 0.11 -7.62
C SER A 179 16.06 -0.74 -8.46
N HIS A 180 16.66 -1.77 -7.87
CA HIS A 180 17.60 -2.70 -8.52
C HIS A 180 16.97 -4.04 -8.91
N LEU A 181 15.69 -4.28 -8.57
CA LEU A 181 15.05 -5.60 -8.66
C LEU A 181 14.14 -5.76 -9.89
N ASN A 182 14.22 -4.86 -10.88
CA ASN A 182 13.30 -4.79 -12.03
C ASN A 182 11.84 -5.10 -11.67
N THR A 183 11.39 -4.56 -10.53
CA THR A 183 10.09 -4.84 -9.93
C THR A 183 9.39 -3.52 -9.60
N TYR A 184 8.09 -3.61 -9.32
CA TYR A 184 7.25 -2.48 -8.94
C TYR A 184 6.42 -2.83 -7.71
N ARG A 185 5.88 -1.80 -7.07
CA ARG A 185 4.93 -1.95 -5.98
C ARG A 185 3.64 -1.22 -6.30
N LEU A 186 2.53 -1.91 -6.08
CA LEU A 186 1.20 -1.30 -6.02
C LEU A 186 0.82 -1.18 -4.55
N VAL A 187 0.60 0.04 -4.08
CA VAL A 187 0.40 0.33 -2.66
C VAL A 187 -0.86 1.16 -2.47
N PHE A 188 -1.75 0.70 -1.59
CA PHE A 188 -2.88 1.47 -1.12
C PHE A 188 -2.58 2.05 0.26
N VAL A 189 -2.84 3.35 0.43
CA VAL A 189 -2.55 4.10 1.67
C VAL A 189 -3.81 4.82 2.11
N MET A 190 -4.07 4.82 3.42
CA MET A 190 -5.09 5.66 4.04
C MET A 190 -4.48 6.44 5.20
N ASP A 191 -4.62 7.76 5.14
CA ASP A 191 -4.11 8.70 6.15
C ASP A 191 -5.28 9.43 6.82
N TYR A 192 -5.11 9.73 8.11
CA TYR A 192 -5.85 10.80 8.78
C TYR A 192 -4.98 11.52 9.81
#